data_AF-A0AAN4ZDT9-F1
#
_entry.id   AF-A0AAN4ZDT9-F1
#
_cell.length_a   1.000
_cell.length_b   1.000
_cell.length_c   1.000
_cell.angle_alpha   90.00
_cell.angle_beta   90.00
_cell.angle_gamma   90.00
#
_symmetry.space_group_name_H-M   'P 1'
#
loop_
_entity.id
_entity.type
_entity.pdbx_description
1 polymer ?
#
loop_
_entity_poly.entity_id
_entity_poly.type
_entity_poly.pdbx_seq_one_letter_code
_entity_poly.pdbx_strand_id
1 'polypeptide(L)'
;QGFVRERMADAPSMLDPIKDIGVRNDALEDALEKLRDFERELARNPLEEMMKGSTSERDQFEAFTEEHTKVRIVENEVKQLKQELRRKKMDLRTGTELLKGEEILLKLGYIDGNDVLRKKRKIAVCIPTADDLLLTELLVSGEMEKIASDAEIGALLLCFVCDEPSASRVVKD
;
A
#
# COMPACT_ATOMS: atom_id res chain seq x y z
N GLN A 1 6.01 6.45 -56.59
CA GLN A 1 4.92 6.28 -55.59
C GLN A 1 4.01 7.53 -55.57
N GLY A 2 3.56 8.04 -56.72
CA GLY A 2 2.85 9.32 -56.81
C GLY A 2 1.32 9.25 -56.93
N PHE A 3 0.76 8.11 -57.36
CA PHE A 3 -0.65 8.02 -57.78
C PHE A 3 -1.68 7.76 -56.66
N VAL A 4 -1.24 7.48 -55.42
CA VAL A 4 -2.16 7.14 -54.31
C VAL A 4 -2.62 8.39 -53.56
N ARG A 5 -1.75 9.40 -53.43
CA ARG A 5 -2.08 10.65 -52.71
C ARG A 5 -3.07 11.54 -53.48
N GLU A 6 -3.13 11.41 -54.80
CA GLU A 6 -3.97 12.28 -55.67
C GLU A 6 -5.44 11.81 -55.76
N ARG A 7 -5.73 10.56 -55.32
CA ARG A 7 -7.09 9.98 -55.33
C ARG A 7 -7.78 10.00 -53.96
N MET A 8 -7.08 10.37 -52.89
CA MET A 8 -7.65 10.47 -51.55
C MET A 8 -7.55 11.93 -51.12
N ALA A 9 -8.64 12.67 -51.28
CA ALA A 9 -8.76 14.06 -50.84
C ALA A 9 -8.76 14.20 -49.31
N ASP A 10 -8.84 13.08 -48.60
CA ASP A 10 -8.82 12.99 -47.14
C ASP A 10 -7.79 11.94 -46.69
N ALA A 11 -7.39 12.01 -45.42
CA ALA A 11 -6.38 11.11 -44.84
C ALA A 11 -6.69 9.62 -45.16
N PRO A 12 -5.67 8.78 -45.40
CA PRO A 12 -5.90 7.38 -45.74
C PRO A 12 -6.75 6.70 -44.66
N SER A 13 -7.81 5.99 -45.07
CA SER A 13 -8.72 5.29 -44.16
C SER A 13 -7.94 4.39 -43.23
N MET A 14 -8.03 4.65 -41.93
CA MET A 14 -7.32 3.89 -40.91
C MET A 14 -7.89 2.47 -40.84
N LEU A 15 -7.01 1.45 -40.87
CA LEU A 15 -7.39 0.03 -40.82
C LEU A 15 -7.91 -0.34 -39.42
N ASP A 16 -9.02 -1.06 -39.36
CA ASP A 16 -9.57 -1.60 -38.12
C ASP A 16 -8.73 -2.82 -37.67
N PRO A 17 -8.09 -2.77 -36.48
CA PRO A 17 -7.21 -3.84 -36.03
C PRO A 17 -7.91 -5.18 -35.79
N ILE A 18 -9.22 -5.18 -35.51
CA ILE A 18 -10.01 -6.40 -35.34
C ILE A 18 -10.51 -6.89 -36.70
N LYS A 19 -11.14 -6.01 -37.49
CA LYS A 19 -11.81 -6.40 -38.73
C LYS A 19 -10.88 -6.58 -39.92
N ASP A 20 -9.89 -5.70 -40.06
CA ASP A 20 -9.02 -5.65 -41.24
C ASP A 20 -7.67 -6.35 -41.01
N ILE A 21 -7.16 -6.32 -39.77
CA ILE A 21 -5.87 -6.94 -39.39
C ILE A 21 -6.08 -8.32 -38.73
N GLY A 22 -7.28 -8.62 -38.23
CA GLY A 22 -7.64 -9.94 -37.70
C GLY A 22 -7.04 -10.30 -36.35
N VAL A 23 -6.63 -9.30 -35.54
CA VAL A 23 -6.08 -9.53 -34.20
C VAL A 23 -7.22 -9.90 -33.24
N ARG A 24 -7.21 -11.14 -32.73
CA ARG A 24 -8.21 -11.63 -31.77
C ARG A 24 -7.62 -11.66 -30.37
N ASN A 25 -8.00 -10.68 -29.56
CA ASN A 25 -7.62 -10.58 -28.15
C ASN A 25 -8.78 -9.94 -27.40
N ASP A 26 -9.39 -10.67 -26.46
CA ASP A 26 -10.54 -10.21 -25.69
C ASP A 26 -10.26 -8.90 -24.94
N ALA A 27 -9.04 -8.71 -24.43
CA ALA A 27 -8.64 -7.47 -23.77
C ALA A 27 -8.55 -6.26 -24.74
N LEU A 28 -8.28 -6.51 -26.03
CA LEU A 28 -8.28 -5.48 -27.07
C LEU A 28 -9.71 -5.11 -27.47
N GLU A 29 -10.60 -6.09 -27.57
CA GLU A 29 -12.03 -5.86 -27.84
C GLU A 29 -12.66 -5.01 -26.73
N ASP A 30 -12.43 -5.37 -25.46
CA ASP A 30 -12.89 -4.60 -24.29
C ASP A 30 -12.34 -3.17 -24.27
N ALA A 31 -11.06 -2.98 -24.63
CA ALA A 31 -10.45 -1.66 -24.67
C ALA A 31 -11.02 -0.79 -25.79
N LEU A 32 -11.32 -1.38 -26.96
CA LEU A 32 -11.93 -0.69 -28.09
C LEU A 32 -13.39 -0.34 -27.85
N GLU A 33 -14.13 -1.19 -27.13
CA GLU A 33 -15.49 -0.87 -26.68
C GLU A 33 -15.48 0.33 -25.72
N LYS A 34 -14.61 0.32 -24.71
CA LYS A 34 -14.43 1.47 -23.80
C LYS A 34 -14.01 2.74 -24.54
N LEU A 35 -13.12 2.63 -25.55
CA LEU A 35 -12.73 3.77 -26.36
C LEU A 35 -13.94 4.38 -27.08
N ARG A 36 -14.78 3.55 -27.70
CA ARG A 36 -16.00 4.01 -28.37
C ARG A 36 -17.00 4.62 -27.39
N ASP A 37 -17.07 4.11 -26.16
CA ASP A 37 -17.88 4.71 -25.11
C ASP A 37 -17.39 6.11 -24.76
N PHE A 38 -16.07 6.27 -24.55
CA PHE A 38 -15.47 7.59 -24.30
C PHE A 38 -15.64 8.55 -25.46
N GLU A 39 -15.52 8.09 -26.71
CA GLU A 39 -15.77 8.92 -27.90
C GLU A 39 -17.22 9.41 -27.95
N ARG A 40 -18.19 8.54 -27.64
CA ARG A 40 -19.61 8.92 -27.56
C ARG A 40 -19.90 9.89 -26.43
N GLU A 41 -19.25 9.73 -25.28
CA GLU A 41 -19.38 10.65 -24.15
C GLU A 41 -18.74 12.01 -24.45
N LEU A 42 -17.57 12.02 -25.08
CA LEU A 42 -16.88 13.23 -25.50
C LEU A 42 -17.74 14.00 -26.50
N ALA A 43 -18.30 13.31 -27.51
CA ALA A 43 -19.18 13.91 -28.53
C ALA A 43 -20.46 14.53 -27.95
N ARG A 44 -20.89 14.10 -26.76
CA ARG A 44 -22.04 14.67 -26.04
C ARG A 44 -21.65 15.84 -25.14
N ASN A 45 -20.35 16.06 -24.90
CA ASN A 45 -19.87 17.09 -24.01
C ASN A 45 -19.99 18.47 -24.68
N PRO A 46 -20.69 19.45 -24.08
CA PRO A 46 -20.81 20.81 -24.60
C PRO A 46 -19.45 21.49 -24.86
N LEU A 47 -18.39 21.06 -24.16
CA LEU A 47 -17.04 21.57 -24.35
C LEU A 47 -16.43 21.16 -25.69
N GLU A 48 -16.86 20.04 -26.29
CA GLU A 48 -16.39 19.65 -27.62
C GLU A 48 -16.90 20.62 -28.69
N GLU A 49 -18.13 21.11 -28.56
CA GLU A 49 -18.71 22.12 -29.44
C GLU A 49 -17.96 23.45 -29.31
N MET A 50 -17.63 23.88 -28.07
CA MET A 50 -16.81 25.07 -27.84
C MET A 50 -15.41 24.96 -28.44
N MET A 51 -14.80 23.77 -28.42
CA MET A 51 -13.48 23.51 -28.99
C MET A 51 -13.48 23.55 -30.53
N LYS A 52 -14.61 23.20 -31.17
CA LYS A 52 -14.78 23.21 -32.64
C LYS A 52 -15.45 24.50 -33.17
N GLY A 53 -15.92 25.36 -32.27
CA GLY A 53 -16.69 26.56 -32.56
C GLY A 53 -15.87 27.75 -33.06
N SER A 54 -16.45 28.93 -32.88
CA SER A 54 -15.88 30.20 -33.31
C SER A 54 -14.55 30.50 -32.59
N THR A 55 -13.71 31.38 -33.17
CA THR A 55 -12.42 31.75 -32.56
C THR A 55 -12.56 32.19 -31.10
N SER A 56 -13.60 32.97 -30.78
CA SER A 56 -13.86 33.42 -29.40
C SER A 56 -14.24 32.29 -28.43
N GLU A 57 -14.85 31.21 -28.89
CA GLU A 57 -15.25 30.07 -28.03
C GLU A 57 -14.04 29.17 -27.74
N ARG A 58 -13.15 29.04 -28.73
CA ARG A 58 -11.85 28.38 -28.57
C ARG A 58 -10.94 29.10 -27.58
N ASP A 59 -10.85 30.43 -27.65
CA ASP A 59 -10.06 31.22 -26.71
C ASP A 59 -10.58 31.07 -25.26
N GLN A 60 -11.90 30.98 -25.07
CA GLN A 60 -12.51 30.73 -23.75
C GLN A 60 -12.24 29.31 -23.25
N PHE A 61 -12.30 28.31 -24.14
CA PHE A 61 -11.95 26.93 -23.80
C PHE A 61 -10.48 26.82 -23.38
N GLU A 62 -9.56 27.44 -24.12
CA GLU A 62 -8.14 27.46 -23.78
C GLU A 62 -7.89 28.08 -22.40
N ALA A 63 -8.47 29.26 -22.14
CA ALA A 63 -8.39 29.91 -20.82
C ALA A 63 -8.93 29.03 -19.68
N PHE A 64 -10.07 28.37 -19.89
CA PHE A 64 -10.64 27.43 -18.91
C PHE A 64 -9.72 26.23 -18.66
N THR A 65 -9.14 25.64 -19.71
CA THR A 65 -8.21 24.52 -19.55
C THR A 65 -6.92 24.91 -18.84
N GLU A 66 -6.40 26.12 -19.07
CA GLU A 66 -5.26 26.65 -18.33
C GLU A 66 -5.57 26.85 -16.84
N GLU A 67 -6.75 27.37 -16.51
CA GLU A 67 -7.15 27.53 -15.11
C GLU A 67 -7.34 26.17 -14.44
N HIS A 68 -8.03 25.24 -15.10
CA HIS A 68 -8.26 23.90 -14.58
C HIS A 68 -6.95 23.11 -14.38
N THR A 69 -5.97 23.28 -15.28
CA THR A 69 -4.65 22.66 -15.09
C THR A 69 -3.91 23.23 -13.89
N LYS A 70 -3.96 24.55 -13.66
CA LYS A 70 -3.41 25.20 -12.45
C LYS A 70 -4.05 24.65 -11.18
N VAL A 71 -5.39 24.57 -11.13
CA VAL A 71 -6.12 23.98 -9.99
C VAL A 71 -5.67 22.54 -9.75
N ARG A 72 -5.57 21.73 -10.81
CA ARG A 72 -5.18 20.32 -10.69
C ARG A 72 -3.75 20.13 -10.18
N ILE A 73 -2.83 21.04 -10.53
CA ILE A 73 -1.46 21.05 -9.99
C ILE A 73 -1.52 21.29 -8.49
N VAL A 74 -2.23 22.33 -8.03
CA VAL A 74 -2.38 22.67 -6.61
C VAL A 74 -3.05 21.53 -5.84
N GLU A 75 -4.10 20.91 -6.39
CA GLU A 75 -4.75 19.77 -5.75
C GLU A 75 -3.81 18.57 -5.56
N ASN A 76 -2.96 18.31 -6.56
CA ASN A 76 -1.96 17.25 -6.48
C ASN A 76 -0.89 17.59 -5.44
N GLU A 77 -0.41 18.83 -5.38
CA GLU A 77 0.52 19.29 -4.34
C GLU A 77 -0.10 19.14 -2.93
N VAL A 78 -1.36 19.54 -2.75
CA VAL A 78 -2.08 19.38 -1.48
C VAL A 78 -2.21 17.90 -1.10
N LYS A 79 -2.51 17.02 -2.06
CA LYS A 79 -2.58 15.56 -1.81
C LYS A 79 -1.21 15.01 -1.40
N GLN A 80 -0.14 15.41 -2.08
CA GLN A 80 1.23 15.00 -1.74
C GLN A 80 1.61 15.49 -0.34
N LEU A 81 1.41 16.77 -0.03
CA LEU A 81 1.68 17.34 1.29
C LEU A 81 0.88 16.66 2.40
N LYS A 82 -0.39 16.32 2.16
CA LYS A 82 -1.20 15.53 3.12
C LYS A 82 -0.63 14.14 3.35
N GLN A 83 -0.13 13.49 2.30
CA GLN A 83 0.50 12.18 2.42
C GLN A 83 1.83 12.27 3.20
N GLU A 84 2.66 13.27 2.91
CA GLU A 84 3.90 13.53 3.66
C GLU A 84 3.63 13.82 5.13
N LEU A 85 2.61 14.63 5.43
CA LEU A 85 2.21 14.91 6.81
C LEU A 85 1.80 13.63 7.54
N ARG A 86 1.05 12.72 6.88
CA ARG A 86 0.68 11.42 7.46
C ARG A 86 1.92 10.57 7.76
N ARG A 87 2.89 10.53 6.84
CA ARG A 87 4.17 9.81 7.05
C ARG A 87 4.92 10.36 8.25
N LYS A 88 5.15 11.68 8.31
CA LYS A 88 5.84 12.33 9.44
C LYS A 88 5.13 12.10 10.78
N LYS A 89 3.80 12.08 10.81
CA LYS A 89 3.03 11.75 12.02
C LYS A 89 3.22 10.30 12.45
N MET A 90 3.29 9.38 11.50
CA MET A 90 3.58 7.97 11.79
C MET A 90 4.99 7.82 12.38
N ASP A 91 5.99 8.49 11.82
CA ASP A 91 7.37 8.47 12.32
C ASP A 91 7.46 8.98 13.76
N LEU A 92 6.76 10.07 14.07
CA LEU A 92 6.67 10.59 15.43
C LEU A 92 6.02 9.58 16.39
N ARG A 93 4.93 8.94 15.97
CA ARG A 93 4.26 7.90 16.77
C ARG A 93 5.21 6.74 17.06
N THR A 94 5.90 6.22 16.04
CA THR A 94 6.90 5.17 16.20
C THR A 94 7.99 5.59 17.19
N GLY A 95 8.47 6.84 17.10
CA GLY A 95 9.41 7.41 18.08
C GLY A 95 8.88 7.35 19.52
N THR A 96 7.61 7.69 19.75
CA THR A 96 7.02 7.60 21.09
C THR A 96 6.82 6.17 21.59
N GLU A 97 6.55 5.22 20.70
CA GLU A 97 6.44 3.80 21.04
C GLU A 97 7.80 3.21 21.43
N LEU A 98 8.87 3.61 20.72
CA LEU A 98 10.25 3.23 21.04
C LEU A 98 10.67 3.73 22.43
N LEU A 99 10.40 5.00 22.74
CA LEU A 99 10.73 5.57 24.07
C LEU A 99 10.01 4.82 25.20
N LYS A 100 8.72 4.46 25.01
CA LYS A 100 7.99 3.63 25.98
C LYS A 100 8.58 2.24 26.12
N GLY A 101 9.01 1.63 25.01
CA GLY A 101 9.70 0.34 25.02
C GLY A 101 11.01 0.42 25.81
N GLU A 102 11.79 1.48 25.62
CA GLU A 102 13.04 1.73 26.34
C GLU A 102 12.81 1.89 27.85
N GLU A 103 11.80 2.67 28.25
CA GLU A 103 11.42 2.81 29.67
C GLU A 103 11.06 1.47 30.33
N ILE A 104 10.34 0.60 29.61
CA ILE A 104 9.98 -0.73 30.10
C ILE A 104 11.24 -1.60 30.26
N LEU A 105 12.15 -1.57 29.28
CA LEU A 105 13.41 -2.32 29.34
C LEU A 105 14.35 -1.83 30.44
N LEU A 106 14.37 -0.53 30.73
CA LEU A 106 15.07 0.05 31.89
C LEU A 106 14.46 -0.46 33.20
N LYS A 107 13.12 -0.41 33.34
CA LYS A 107 12.40 -0.90 34.53
C LYS A 107 12.61 -2.39 34.79
N LEU A 108 12.66 -3.22 33.74
CA LEU A 108 12.89 -4.65 33.84
C LEU A 108 14.38 -5.03 34.01
N GLY A 109 15.28 -4.05 33.91
CA GLY A 109 16.72 -4.25 34.07
C GLY A 109 17.42 -4.91 32.88
N TYR A 110 16.85 -4.80 31.68
CA TYR A 110 17.45 -5.24 30.41
C TYR A 110 18.52 -4.25 29.93
N ILE A 111 18.35 -2.98 30.27
CA ILE A 111 19.25 -1.87 29.95
C ILE A 111 19.54 -1.12 31.27
N ASP A 112 20.72 -0.51 31.36
CA ASP A 112 21.07 0.43 32.44
C ASP A 112 20.73 1.88 32.07
N GLY A 113 20.72 2.81 33.04
CA GLY A 113 20.43 4.23 32.79
C GLY A 113 21.41 4.99 31.88
N ASN A 114 22.46 4.32 31.41
CA ASN A 114 23.41 4.80 30.39
C ASN A 114 23.29 4.02 29.07
N ASP A 115 22.14 3.40 28.82
CA ASP A 115 21.84 2.57 27.64
C ASP A 115 22.74 1.34 27.44
N VAL A 116 23.38 0.88 28.51
CA VAL A 116 24.27 -0.29 28.47
C VAL A 116 23.45 -1.58 28.63
N LEU A 117 23.63 -2.51 27.70
CA LEU A 117 22.93 -3.81 27.70
C LEU A 117 23.34 -4.68 28.90
N ARG A 118 22.36 -5.15 29.67
CA ARG A 118 22.56 -6.07 30.80
C ARG A 118 22.53 -7.53 30.35
N LYS A 119 22.87 -8.46 31.25
CA LYS A 119 22.87 -9.91 30.99
C LYS A 119 21.51 -10.42 30.49
N LYS A 120 20.39 -9.96 31.08
CA LYS A 120 19.03 -10.30 30.65
C LYS A 120 18.82 -10.04 29.16
N ARG A 121 19.24 -8.87 28.65
CA ARG A 121 19.10 -8.54 27.23
C ARG A 121 19.96 -9.40 26.31
N LYS A 122 21.14 -9.83 26.78
CA LYS A 122 21.98 -10.80 26.04
C LYS A 122 21.36 -12.20 26.00
N ILE A 123 20.49 -12.55 26.95
CA ILE A 123 19.77 -13.82 26.94
C ILE A 123 18.54 -13.71 26.02
N ALA A 124 17.72 -12.66 26.18
CA ALA A 124 16.54 -12.42 25.35
C ALA A 124 16.85 -12.43 23.85
N VAL A 125 17.93 -11.78 23.42
CA VAL A 125 18.31 -11.75 21.99
C VAL A 125 18.63 -13.13 21.41
N CYS A 126 18.90 -14.13 22.24
CA CYS A 126 19.16 -15.50 21.81
C CYS A 126 17.89 -16.35 21.69
N ILE A 127 16.73 -15.83 22.11
CA ILE A 127 15.46 -16.55 22.09
C ILE A 127 14.64 -16.04 20.89
N PRO A 128 14.49 -16.83 19.82
CA PRO A 128 13.77 -16.42 18.62
C PRO A 128 12.25 -16.67 18.75
N THR A 129 11.60 -16.09 19.77
CA THR A 129 10.15 -16.17 20.00
C THR A 129 9.52 -14.79 20.12
N ALA A 130 8.22 -14.66 19.83
CA ALA A 130 7.52 -13.37 19.92
C ALA A 130 7.51 -12.78 21.35
N ASP A 131 7.43 -13.64 22.38
CA ASP A 131 7.44 -13.25 23.79
C ASP A 131 8.78 -13.55 24.49
N ASP A 132 9.89 -13.23 23.83
CA ASP A 132 11.27 -13.43 24.32
C ASP A 132 11.53 -12.82 25.71
N LEU A 133 10.90 -11.68 26.01
CA LEU A 133 11.02 -10.98 27.28
C LEU A 133 10.42 -11.77 28.44
N LEU A 134 9.25 -12.37 28.23
CA LEU A 134 8.57 -13.18 29.26
C LEU A 134 9.35 -14.46 29.53
N LEU A 135 9.79 -15.15 28.47
CA LEU A 135 10.58 -16.37 28.61
C LEU A 135 11.93 -16.10 29.29
N THR A 136 12.57 -14.98 28.99
CA THR A 136 13.79 -14.56 29.68
C THR A 136 13.57 -14.29 31.17
N GLU A 137 12.45 -13.66 31.55
CA GLU A 137 12.12 -13.49 32.98
C GLU A 137 11.87 -14.83 33.67
N LEU A 138 11.15 -15.77 33.05
CA LEU A 138 10.92 -17.12 33.60
C LEU A 138 12.23 -17.90 33.82
N LEU A 139 13.17 -17.77 32.89
CA LEU A 139 14.50 -18.37 33.00
C LEU A 139 15.36 -17.71 34.08
N VAL A 140 15.42 -16.37 34.10
CA VAL A 140 16.31 -15.63 35.02
C VAL A 140 15.78 -15.62 36.47
N SER A 141 14.47 -15.73 36.65
CA SER A 141 13.84 -15.89 37.98
C SER A 141 13.92 -17.31 38.53
N GLY A 142 14.30 -18.29 37.71
CA GLY A 142 14.38 -19.70 38.11
C GLY A 142 13.02 -20.38 38.28
N GLU A 143 11.93 -19.80 37.77
CA GLU A 143 10.60 -20.44 37.86
C GLU A 143 10.55 -21.75 37.06
N MET A 144 11.26 -21.83 35.93
CA MET A 144 11.35 -23.06 35.15
C MET A 144 12.09 -24.19 35.89
N GLU A 145 13.02 -23.86 36.81
CA GLU A 145 13.73 -24.86 37.61
C GLU A 145 12.83 -25.50 38.69
N LYS A 146 11.71 -24.86 39.03
CA LYS A 146 10.75 -25.36 40.03
C LYS A 146 9.78 -26.38 39.45
N ILE A 147 9.70 -26.50 38.12
CA ILE A 147 8.82 -27.44 37.44
C ILE A 147 9.50 -28.82 37.45
N ALA A 148 8.90 -29.79 38.13
CA ALA A 148 9.52 -31.10 38.34
C ALA A 148 9.40 -32.03 37.13
N SER A 149 8.46 -31.78 36.21
CA SER A 149 8.16 -32.64 35.06
C SER A 149 8.61 -31.99 33.76
N ASP A 150 9.47 -32.67 33.00
CA ASP A 150 9.90 -32.25 31.66
C ASP A 150 8.71 -32.06 30.70
N ALA A 151 7.64 -32.84 30.90
CA ALA A 151 6.42 -32.74 30.09
C ALA A 151 5.68 -31.41 30.34
N GLU A 152 5.69 -30.91 31.58
CA GLU A 152 5.08 -29.62 31.94
C GLU A 152 5.89 -28.46 31.37
N ILE A 153 7.23 -28.56 31.40
CA ILE A 153 8.13 -27.60 30.73
C ILE A 153 7.87 -27.58 29.22
N GLY A 154 7.74 -28.75 28.60
CA GLY A 154 7.42 -28.88 27.18
C GLY A 154 6.07 -28.26 26.82
N ALA A 155 5.04 -28.50 27.64
CA ALA A 155 3.72 -27.91 27.45
C ALA A 155 3.73 -26.37 27.58
N LEU A 156 4.49 -25.84 28.54
CA LEU A 156 4.67 -24.39 28.72
C LEU A 156 5.38 -23.76 27.50
N LEU A 157 6.47 -24.37 27.03
CA LEU A 157 7.21 -23.89 25.86
C LEU A 157 6.37 -23.96 24.58
N LEU A 158 5.47 -24.93 24.48
CA LEU A 158 4.55 -25.05 23.34
C LEU A 158 3.64 -23.81 23.20
N CYS A 159 3.23 -23.18 24.31
CA CYS A 159 2.45 -21.95 24.29
C CYS A 159 3.18 -20.76 23.67
N PHE A 160 4.52 -20.78 23.65
CA PHE A 160 5.34 -19.72 23.05
C PHE A 160 5.63 -19.93 21.56
N VAL A 161 5.23 -21.08 21.00
CA VAL A 161 5.50 -21.48 19.61
C VAL A 161 4.21 -21.69 18.82
N CYS A 162 3.14 -22.16 19.45
CA CYS A 162 1.86 -22.43 18.80
C CYS A 162 0.97 -21.19 18.74
N ASP A 163 0.97 -20.52 17.59
CA ASP A 163 0.05 -19.40 17.29
C ASP A 163 -1.30 -19.86 16.70
N GLU A 164 -1.51 -21.17 16.53
CA GLU A 164 -2.74 -21.70 15.96
C GLU A 164 -3.91 -21.65 16.96
N PRO A 165 -5.09 -21.14 16.56
CA PRO A 165 -6.26 -21.18 17.42
C PRO A 165 -6.68 -22.63 17.66
N SER A 166 -6.75 -23.04 18.93
CA SER A 166 -7.11 -24.42 19.27
C SER A 166 -8.56 -24.74 18.86
N ALA A 167 -8.71 -25.75 17.99
CA ALA A 167 -9.99 -26.37 17.68
C ALA A 167 -10.38 -27.37 18.78
N SER A 168 -10.51 -26.90 20.03
CA SER A 168 -10.93 -27.77 21.12
C SER A 168 -12.44 -28.08 20.98
N ARG A 169 -12.74 -29.28 20.49
CA ARG A 169 -14.04 -29.92 20.71
C ARG A 169 -14.24 -30.04 22.21
N VAL A 170 -15.07 -29.18 22.77
CA VAL A 170 -15.65 -29.40 24.09
C VAL A 170 -16.42 -30.72 24.02
N VAL A 171 -15.87 -31.79 24.59
CA VAL A 171 -16.62 -32.99 24.91
C VAL A 171 -17.64 -32.54 25.96
N LYS A 172 -18.90 -32.42 25.55
CA LYS A 172 -20.00 -32.20 26.49
C LYS A 172 -20.24 -33.52 27.20
N ASP A 173 -19.94 -33.55 28.49
CA ASP A 173 -20.50 -34.52 29.44
C ASP A 173 -22.03 -34.36 29.53
#